data_AF-A0A2T2P5V2-F1
#
_entry.id   AF-A0A2T2P5V2-F1
#
_cell.length_a   1.000
_cell.length_b   1.000
_cell.length_c   1.000
_cell.angle_alpha   90.00
_cell.angle_beta   90.00
_cell.angle_gamma   90.00
#
_symmetry.space_group_name_H-M   'P 1'
#
loop_
_entity.id
_entity.type
_entity.pdbx_description
1 polymer ?
#
loop_
_entity_poly.entity_id
_entity_poly.type
_entity_poly.pdbx_seq_one_letter_code
_entity_poly.pdbx_strand_id
1 'polypeptide(L)'
;MGFDPSSTSARQLSAPARTIPPAQCDDFKQRVLFPSWAVRSDVLDYCAGVATSPDPDDPDSVLRQIEDDKARERVVDERLDPYSGRYFPQEARTESLAMLMRNERAVEKIIRTRTWSVVGERCGLTSESAEEAFDKWRAQQSKR
;
A
#
# COMPACT_ATOMS: atom_id res chain seq x y z
N MET A 1 -41.35 -4.40 -34.31
CA MET A 1 -40.03 -3.86 -33.89
C MET A 1 -39.51 -4.76 -32.79
N GLY A 2 -38.43 -5.48 -33.05
CA GLY A 2 -37.88 -6.48 -32.14
C GLY A 2 -36.43 -6.12 -31.80
N PHE A 3 -36.03 -6.42 -30.57
CA PHE A 3 -34.66 -6.27 -30.10
C PHE A 3 -33.73 -7.20 -30.88
N ASP A 4 -32.68 -6.66 -31.49
CA ASP A 4 -31.65 -7.44 -32.19
C ASP A 4 -30.48 -7.72 -31.23
N PRO A 5 -30.27 -8.99 -30.81
CA PRO A 5 -29.19 -9.37 -29.89
C PRO A 5 -27.79 -9.18 -30.48
N SER A 6 -27.65 -8.97 -31.79
CA SER A 6 -26.38 -8.62 -32.43
C SER A 6 -25.87 -7.24 -32.00
N SER A 7 -26.78 -6.34 -31.56
CA SER A 7 -26.43 -5.01 -31.04
C SER A 7 -25.58 -5.05 -29.77
N THR A 8 -25.51 -6.20 -29.08
CA THR A 8 -24.65 -6.41 -27.89
C THR A 8 -23.48 -7.38 -28.14
N SER A 9 -23.37 -7.93 -29.36
CA SER A 9 -22.38 -8.96 -29.68
C SER A 9 -20.94 -8.43 -29.77
N ALA A 10 -20.77 -7.14 -30.10
CA ALA A 10 -19.46 -6.52 -30.17
C ALA A 10 -19.21 -5.67 -28.92
N ARG A 11 -18.41 -6.16 -27.97
CA ARG A 11 -17.63 -5.28 -27.11
C ARG A 11 -16.63 -4.54 -28.01
N GLN A 12 -16.96 -3.32 -28.43
CA GLN A 12 -15.96 -2.40 -28.98
C GLN A 12 -15.03 -1.96 -27.84
N LEU A 13 -14.15 -2.85 -27.40
CA LEU A 13 -12.92 -2.51 -26.68
C LEU A 13 -11.85 -2.05 -27.69
N SER A 14 -12.22 -1.33 -28.74
CA SER A 14 -11.23 -0.58 -29.50
C SER A 14 -11.09 0.77 -28.83
N ALA A 15 -10.29 0.80 -27.76
CA ALA A 15 -9.69 2.07 -27.40
C ALA A 15 -8.86 2.51 -28.62
N PRO A 16 -9.01 3.75 -29.12
CA PRO A 16 -8.01 4.26 -30.05
C PRO A 16 -6.68 4.23 -29.29
N ALA A 17 -5.81 3.30 -29.67
CA ALA A 17 -4.43 3.24 -29.22
C ALA A 17 -3.70 4.46 -29.78
N ARG A 18 -3.97 5.64 -29.22
CA ARG A 18 -3.04 6.76 -29.32
C ARG A 18 -1.84 6.34 -28.48
N THR A 19 -0.90 5.68 -29.16
CA THR A 19 0.43 5.42 -28.65
C THR A 19 1.07 6.77 -28.36
N ILE A 20 1.55 6.93 -27.14
CA ILE A 20 2.26 8.14 -26.75
C ILE A 20 3.68 8.05 -27.34
N PRO A 21 4.25 9.14 -27.89
CA PRO A 21 5.62 9.12 -28.40
C PRO A 21 6.61 8.63 -27.31
N PRO A 22 7.56 7.74 -27.64
CA PRO A 22 8.47 7.16 -26.65
C PRO A 22 9.20 8.21 -25.80
N ALA A 23 9.65 9.30 -26.43
CA ALA A 23 10.31 10.41 -25.73
C ALA A 23 9.43 11.06 -24.64
N GLN A 24 8.12 11.21 -24.87
CA GLN A 24 7.21 11.77 -23.88
C GLN A 24 6.95 10.78 -22.74
N CYS A 25 6.86 9.50 -23.06
CA CYS A 25 6.75 8.44 -22.06
C CYS A 25 7.97 8.38 -21.15
N ASP A 26 9.17 8.46 -21.72
CA ASP A 26 10.39 8.45 -20.93
C ASP A 26 10.52 9.72 -20.09
N ASP A 27 10.16 10.89 -20.63
CA ASP A 27 10.14 12.13 -19.87
C ASP A 27 9.17 12.05 -18.68
N PHE A 28 7.96 11.53 -18.89
CA PHE A 28 6.99 11.29 -17.82
C PHE A 28 7.54 10.33 -16.76
N LYS A 29 8.10 9.19 -17.16
CA LYS A 29 8.69 8.22 -16.23
C LYS A 29 9.78 8.86 -15.37
N GLN A 30 10.71 9.57 -16.02
CA GLN A 30 11.92 10.13 -15.41
C GLN A 30 11.65 11.35 -14.53
N ARG A 31 10.74 12.24 -14.96
CA ARG A 31 10.50 13.54 -14.30
C ARG A 31 9.31 13.55 -13.36
N VAL A 32 8.35 12.63 -13.54
CA VAL A 32 7.09 12.64 -12.78
C VAL A 32 6.92 11.35 -12.02
N LEU A 33 6.86 10.21 -12.73
CA LEU A 33 6.46 8.94 -12.13
C LEU A 33 7.45 8.48 -11.06
N PHE A 34 8.72 8.28 -11.42
CA PHE A 34 9.72 7.78 -10.49
C PHE A 34 10.03 8.74 -9.34
N PRO A 35 10.17 10.06 -9.56
CA PRO A 35 10.29 11.00 -8.44
C PRO A 35 9.10 10.94 -7.48
N SER A 36 7.87 10.82 -7.99
CA SER A 36 6.68 10.71 -7.13
C SER A 36 6.65 9.40 -6.35
N TRP A 37 7.12 8.31 -6.95
CA TRP A 37 7.26 7.03 -6.24
C TRP A 37 8.34 7.08 -5.16
N ALA A 38 9.46 7.77 -5.42
CA ALA A 38 10.53 7.97 -4.44
C ALA A 38 10.04 8.74 -3.23
N VAL A 39 9.41 9.90 -3.43
CA VAL A 39 8.88 10.70 -2.31
C VAL A 39 7.88 9.90 -1.47
N ARG A 40 7.00 9.12 -2.10
CA ARG A 40 6.06 8.26 -1.36
C ARG A 40 6.78 7.13 -0.62
N SER A 41 7.80 6.52 -1.22
CA SER A 41 8.66 5.55 -0.54
C SER A 41 9.35 6.15 0.69
N ASP A 42 9.92 7.34 0.57
CA ASP A 42 10.65 8.00 1.66
C ASP A 42 9.73 8.31 2.85
N VAL A 43 8.49 8.75 2.59
CA VAL A 43 7.48 8.95 3.64
C VAL A 43 7.11 7.63 4.33
N LEU A 44 6.89 6.56 3.56
CA LEU A 44 6.58 5.24 4.13
C LEU A 44 7.75 4.66 4.94
N ASP A 45 8.98 4.93 4.53
CA ASP A 45 10.20 4.52 5.23
C ASP A 45 10.39 5.32 6.53
N TYR A 46 10.19 6.64 6.48
CA TYR A 46 10.20 7.49 7.66
C TYR A 46 9.15 7.07 8.69
N CYS A 47 7.90 6.92 8.27
CA CYS A 47 6.81 6.52 9.16
C CYS A 47 7.00 5.11 9.73
N ALA A 48 7.58 4.18 8.96
CA ALA A 48 7.94 2.86 9.48
C ALA A 48 9.04 2.95 10.54
N GLY A 49 10.02 3.84 10.38
CA GLY A 49 11.01 4.14 11.41
C GLY A 49 10.36 4.64 12.70
N VAL A 50 9.47 5.62 12.60
CA VAL A 50 8.70 6.16 13.74
C VAL A 50 7.87 5.06 14.42
N ALA A 51 7.22 4.19 13.66
CA ALA A 51 6.43 3.08 14.19
C ALA A 51 7.24 2.06 15.00
N THR A 52 8.57 2.02 14.84
CA THR A 52 9.46 1.14 15.60
C THR A 52 10.22 1.85 16.72
N SER A 53 10.09 3.18 16.83
CA SER A 53 10.71 3.96 17.90
C SER A 53 9.87 3.93 19.19
N PRO A 54 10.49 4.01 20.38
CA PRO A 54 9.75 4.18 21.63
C PRO A 54 8.90 5.45 21.61
N ASP A 55 7.67 5.37 22.10
CA ASP A 55 6.76 6.51 22.27
C ASP A 55 6.61 6.84 23.77
N PRO A 56 7.49 7.69 24.34
CA PRO A 56 7.44 8.04 25.76
C PRO A 56 6.24 8.91 26.12
N ASP A 57 5.61 9.55 25.13
CA ASP A 57 4.49 10.48 25.30
C ASP A 57 3.14 9.80 25.07
N ASP A 58 3.10 8.46 24.99
CA ASP A 58 1.86 7.71 24.84
C ASP A 58 0.99 7.83 26.10
N PRO A 59 -0.13 8.59 26.05
CA PRO A 59 -0.94 8.91 27.23
C PRO A 59 -1.65 7.67 27.78
N ASP A 60 -1.87 6.66 26.94
CA ASP A 60 -2.60 5.45 27.30
C ASP A 60 -1.66 4.36 27.82
N SER A 61 -0.34 4.58 27.82
CA SER A 61 0.66 3.58 28.23
C SER A 61 0.41 3.00 29.63
N VAL A 62 0.09 3.85 30.61
CA VAL A 62 -0.21 3.44 31.99
C VAL A 62 -1.55 2.75 32.09
N LEU A 63 -2.59 3.26 31.41
CA LEU A 63 -3.92 2.67 31.42
C LEU A 63 -3.90 1.25 30.84
N ARG A 64 -3.21 1.07 29.71
CA ARG A 64 -3.03 -0.24 29.08
C ARG A 64 -2.32 -1.24 30.00
N GLN A 65 -1.27 -0.82 30.71
CA GLN A 65 -0.59 -1.70 31.67
C GLN A 65 -1.53 -2.17 32.79
N ILE A 66 -2.36 -1.26 33.32
CA ILE A 66 -3.33 -1.59 34.37
C ILE A 66 -4.39 -2.57 33.82
N GLU A 67 -4.88 -2.35 32.61
CA GLU A 67 -5.86 -3.22 31.97
C GLU A 67 -5.29 -4.61 31.67
N ASP A 68 -4.06 -4.69 31.17
CA ASP A 68 -3.35 -5.94 30.90
C ASP A 68 -3.09 -6.74 32.18
N ASP A 69 -2.68 -6.05 33.26
CA ASP A 69 -2.46 -6.69 34.57
C ASP A 69 -3.78 -7.22 35.13
N LYS A 70 -4.86 -6.44 35.06
CA LYS A 70 -6.20 -6.85 35.51
C LYS A 70 -6.75 -8.00 34.67
N ALA A 71 -6.50 -8.01 33.37
CA ALA A 71 -6.88 -9.11 32.49
C ALA A 71 -6.11 -10.38 32.82
N ARG A 72 -4.82 -10.27 33.14
CA ARG A 72 -3.97 -11.41 33.56
C ARG A 72 -4.44 -12.04 34.87
N GLU A 73 -4.98 -11.24 35.79
CA GLU A 73 -5.52 -11.72 37.07
C GLU A 73 -6.95 -12.27 36.98
N ARG A 74 -7.65 -12.08 35.85
CA ARG A 74 -9.04 -12.48 35.69
C ARG A 74 -9.17 -14.01 35.59
N VAL A 75 -9.92 -14.60 36.52
CA VAL A 75 -10.34 -16.01 36.44
C VAL A 75 -11.69 -16.09 35.75
N VAL A 76 -11.77 -16.86 34.66
CA VAL A 76 -12.99 -17.04 33.86
C VAL A 76 -13.46 -18.48 33.94
N ASP A 77 -14.72 -18.69 34.32
CA ASP A 77 -15.36 -20.00 34.25
C ASP A 77 -16.02 -20.18 32.87
N GLU A 78 -15.29 -20.84 31.97
CA GLU A 78 -15.71 -21.09 30.58
C GLU A 78 -16.99 -21.93 30.48
N ARG A 79 -17.39 -22.62 31.57
CA ARG A 79 -18.62 -23.43 31.61
C ARG A 79 -19.88 -22.57 31.77
N LEU A 80 -19.75 -21.37 32.34
CA LEU A 80 -20.85 -20.41 32.49
C LEU A 80 -21.02 -19.53 31.25
N ASP A 81 -19.91 -19.11 30.63
CA ASP A 81 -19.91 -18.36 29.37
C ASP A 81 -18.63 -18.62 28.55
N PRO A 82 -18.73 -19.40 27.45
CA PRO A 82 -17.60 -19.72 26.56
C PRO A 82 -16.95 -18.52 25.85
N TYR A 83 -17.59 -17.33 25.86
CA TYR A 83 -17.09 -16.13 25.19
C TYR A 83 -16.49 -15.09 26.14
N SER A 84 -16.66 -15.27 27.44
CA SER A 84 -16.24 -14.31 28.46
C SER A 84 -14.71 -14.21 28.67
N GLY A 85 -13.95 -15.19 28.16
CA GLY A 85 -12.49 -15.25 28.23
C GLY A 85 -11.75 -14.39 27.19
N ARG A 86 -12.46 -13.75 26.25
CA ARG A 86 -11.82 -12.94 25.22
C ARG A 86 -11.40 -11.59 25.81
N TYR A 87 -10.09 -11.41 25.99
CA TYR A 87 -9.47 -10.12 26.22
C TYR A 87 -8.80 -9.65 24.93
N PHE A 88 -9.06 -8.40 24.54
CA PHE A 88 -8.40 -7.74 23.42
C PHE A 88 -7.60 -6.58 24.00
N PRO A 89 -6.27 -6.73 24.15
CA PRO A 89 -5.43 -5.64 24.63
C PRO A 89 -5.56 -4.45 23.67
N GLN A 90 -5.63 -3.25 24.23
CA GLN A 90 -5.57 -2.04 23.43
C GLN A 90 -4.16 -1.94 22.82
N GLU A 91 -4.08 -1.73 21.51
CA GLU A 91 -2.79 -1.58 20.81
C GLU A 91 -2.09 -0.27 21.22
N ALA A 92 -0.76 -0.29 21.26
CA ALA A 92 0.02 0.94 21.38
C ALA A 92 -0.08 1.78 20.11
N ARG A 93 0.08 3.11 20.22
CA ARG A 93 0.03 4.00 19.03
C ARG A 93 1.03 3.61 17.95
N THR A 94 2.24 3.21 18.36
CA THR A 94 3.32 2.75 17.48
C THR A 94 2.98 1.41 16.83
N GLU A 95 2.30 0.51 17.52
CA GLU A 95 1.84 -0.77 16.99
C GLU A 95 0.75 -0.58 15.93
N SER A 96 -0.26 0.25 16.22
CA SER A 96 -1.30 0.60 15.25
C SER A 96 -0.71 1.32 14.03
N LEU A 97 0.27 2.21 14.22
CA LEU A 97 1.00 2.84 13.13
C LEU A 97 1.80 1.80 12.31
N ALA A 98 2.44 0.82 12.96
CA ALA A 98 3.17 -0.24 12.28
C ALA A 98 2.24 -1.10 11.41
N MET A 99 1.04 -1.42 11.91
CA MET A 99 0.00 -2.09 11.13
C MET A 99 -0.43 -1.25 9.92
N LEU A 100 -0.66 0.05 10.11
CA LEU A 100 -1.00 0.95 9.01
C LEU A 100 0.11 0.99 7.95
N MET A 101 1.37 1.12 8.35
CA MET A 101 2.51 1.16 7.42
C MET A 101 2.67 -0.15 6.63
N ARG A 102 2.37 -1.31 7.23
CA ARG A 102 2.34 -2.59 6.49
C ARG A 102 1.28 -2.57 5.38
N ASN A 103 0.09 -2.07 5.69
CA ASN A 103 -1.00 -1.96 4.72
C ASN A 103 -0.66 -0.97 3.61
N GLU A 104 -0.14 0.22 3.95
CA GLU A 104 0.21 1.25 2.98
C GLU A 104 1.32 0.78 2.02
N ARG A 105 2.30 -0.01 2.50
CA ARG A 105 3.30 -0.64 1.62
C ARG A 105 2.69 -1.63 0.64
N ALA A 106 1.72 -2.43 1.09
CA ALA A 106 1.02 -3.38 0.21
C ALA A 106 0.17 -2.64 -0.84
N VAL A 107 -0.52 -1.57 -0.43
CA VAL A 107 -1.29 -0.70 -1.33
C VAL A 107 -0.36 -0.03 -2.35
N GLU A 108 0.76 0.54 -1.92
CA GLU A 108 1.72 1.20 -2.83
C GLU A 108 2.29 0.21 -3.86
N LYS A 109 2.55 -1.04 -3.47
CA LYS A 109 2.94 -2.09 -4.42
C LYS A 109 1.87 -2.32 -5.50
N ILE A 110 0.60 -2.43 -5.09
CA ILE A 110 -0.53 -2.59 -6.04
C ILE A 110 -0.62 -1.37 -6.96
N ILE A 111 -0.50 -0.15 -6.41
CA ILE A 111 -0.55 1.08 -7.18
C ILE A 111 0.58 1.11 -8.22
N ARG A 112 1.82 0.74 -7.85
CA ARG A 112 2.95 0.69 -8.78
C ARG A 112 2.72 -0.31 -9.89
N THR A 113 2.30 -1.54 -9.56
CA THR A 113 1.99 -2.57 -10.57
C THR A 113 0.90 -2.10 -11.54
N ARG A 114 -0.20 -1.52 -11.02
CA ARG A 114 -1.30 -1.03 -11.86
C ARG A 114 -0.90 0.17 -12.72
N THR A 115 -0.20 1.12 -12.13
CA THR A 115 0.30 2.30 -12.85
C THR A 115 1.25 1.87 -13.97
N TRP A 116 2.14 0.93 -13.70
CA TRP A 116 3.06 0.39 -14.70
C TRP A 116 2.34 -0.33 -15.85
N SER A 117 1.30 -1.11 -15.55
CA SER A 117 0.45 -1.73 -16.59
C SER A 117 -0.17 -0.67 -17.51
N VAL A 118 -0.77 0.38 -16.94
CA VAL A 118 -1.41 1.47 -17.71
C VAL A 118 -0.38 2.25 -18.52
N VAL A 119 0.79 2.53 -17.94
CA VAL A 119 1.89 3.18 -18.65
C VAL A 119 2.36 2.28 -19.80
N GLY A 120 2.54 0.98 -19.58
CA GLY A 120 2.95 0.02 -20.61
C GLY A 120 1.96 -0.08 -21.77
N GLU A 121 0.65 -0.07 -21.50
CA GLU A 121 -0.39 -0.04 -22.53
C GLU A 121 -0.31 1.20 -23.44
N ARG A 122 0.17 2.34 -22.92
CA ARG A 122 0.22 3.62 -23.64
C ARG A 122 1.59 3.92 -24.25
N CYS A 123 2.65 3.43 -23.63
CA CYS A 123 4.05 3.72 -23.93
C CYS A 123 4.80 2.58 -24.62
N GLY A 124 4.14 1.44 -24.80
CA GLY A 124 4.77 0.20 -25.25
C GLY A 124 5.12 -0.71 -24.08
N LEU A 125 4.84 -2.01 -24.26
CA LEU A 125 5.11 -3.04 -23.26
C LEU A 125 6.61 -3.25 -23.12
N THR A 126 7.11 -3.10 -21.89
CA THR A 126 8.47 -3.51 -21.51
C THR A 126 8.39 -4.85 -20.79
N SER A 127 9.40 -5.71 -20.96
CA SER A 127 9.50 -6.95 -20.16
C SER A 127 9.87 -6.71 -18.70
N GLU A 128 10.31 -5.49 -18.39
CA GLU A 128 10.73 -5.05 -17.06
C GLU A 128 9.53 -4.81 -16.13
N SER A 129 9.67 -5.22 -14.87
CA SER A 129 8.69 -4.96 -13.81
C SER A 129 8.74 -3.51 -13.31
N ALA A 130 7.68 -3.06 -12.62
CA ALA A 130 7.60 -1.71 -12.06
C ALA A 130 8.73 -1.46 -11.05
N GLU A 131 9.00 -2.47 -10.22
CA GLU A 131 10.04 -2.46 -9.20
C GLU A 131 11.43 -2.41 -9.81
N GLU A 132 11.74 -3.25 -10.81
CA GLU A 132 13.03 -3.23 -11.49
C GLU A 132 13.32 -1.87 -12.15
N ALA A 133 12.34 -1.31 -12.86
CA ALA A 133 12.49 -0.03 -13.55
C ALA A 133 12.75 1.10 -12.55
N PHE A 134 12.01 1.10 -11.43
CA PHE A 134 12.18 2.07 -10.37
C PHE A 134 13.51 1.92 -9.63
N ASP A 135 13.97 0.69 -9.38
CA ASP A 135 15.24 0.41 -8.72
C ASP A 135 16.44 0.83 -9.58
N LYS A 136 16.37 0.57 -10.89
CA LYS A 136 17.38 1.08 -11.86
C LYS A 136 17.43 2.60 -11.85
N TRP A 137 16.26 3.26 -11.85
CA TRP A 137 16.20 4.72 -11.76
C TRP A 137 16.83 5.24 -10.46
N ARG A 138 16.51 4.65 -9.30
CA ARG A 138 17.11 5.03 -8.01
C ARG A 138 18.63 4.85 -8.01
N ALA A 139 19.12 3.73 -8.54
CA ALA A 139 20.55 3.46 -8.64
C ALA A 139 21.28 4.47 -9.55
N GLN A 140 20.60 5.00 -10.57
CA GLN A 140 21.16 6.07 -11.42
C GLN A 140 21.20 7.42 -10.69
N GLN A 141 20.17 7.76 -9.92
CA GLN A 141 20.16 9.00 -9.13
C GLN A 141 21.22 8.99 -8.03
N SER A 142 21.48 7.85 -7.39
CA SER A 142 22.53 7.73 -6.36
C SER A 142 23.97 7.90 -6.88
N LYS A 143 24.18 7.83 -8.20
CA LYS A 143 25.49 7.99 -8.84
C LYS A 143 25.74 9.40 -9.36
N ARG A 144 24.73 10.28 -9.30
CA ARG A 144 24.84 11.70 -9.62
C ARG A 144 25.15 12.49 -8.35
#